data_AF-A0A2V4C6R0-F1
#
_entry.id   AF-A0A2V4C6R0-F1
#
_cell.length_a   1.000
_cell.length_b   1.000
_cell.length_c   1.000
_cell.angle_alpha   90.00
_cell.angle_beta   90.00
_cell.angle_gamma   90.00
#
_symmetry.space_group_name_H-M   'P 1'
#
loop_
_entity.id
_entity.type
_entity.pdbx_description
1 polymer ?
#
loop_
_entity_poly.entity_id
_entity_poly.type
_entity_poly.pdbx_seq_one_letter_code
_entity_poly.pdbx_strand_id
1 'polypeptide(L)'
;MGVIMEINYNEEDRYYLAKKKVENIKGFYGNLISYIGVNIFLIFINLYTTPNHLWFYWPLIWWGLGVVFHGLKVFEVFPVLGKDWEERKIKEIMEKEKENRNKWQ
;
A
#
# COMPACT_ATOMS: atom_id res chain seq x y z
N MET A 1 -36.87 10.12 -27.87
CA MET A 1 -36.45 9.88 -26.48
C MET A 1 -35.05 9.31 -26.52
N GLY A 2 -34.03 10.15 -26.36
CA GLY A 2 -32.68 9.65 -26.15
C GLY A 2 -32.59 9.18 -24.71
N VAL A 3 -32.43 7.88 -24.49
CA VAL A 3 -31.98 7.39 -23.19
C VAL A 3 -30.57 7.90 -23.05
N ILE A 4 -30.41 9.00 -22.31
CA ILE A 4 -29.09 9.43 -21.85
C ILE A 4 -28.67 8.33 -20.90
N MET A 5 -27.85 7.41 -21.40
CA MET A 5 -27.08 6.52 -20.57
C MET A 5 -26.12 7.43 -19.81
N GLU A 6 -26.54 7.88 -18.62
CA GLU A 6 -25.60 8.30 -17.60
C GLU A 6 -24.79 7.06 -17.26
N ILE A 7 -23.68 6.89 -17.96
CA ILE A 7 -22.72 5.84 -17.66
C ILE A 7 -22.31 6.08 -16.22
N ASN A 8 -22.64 5.12 -15.35
CA ASN A 8 -22.41 5.19 -13.91
C ASN A 8 -20.92 4.94 -13.60
N TYR A 9 -20.04 5.77 -14.18
CA TYR A 9 -18.59 5.72 -13.98
C TYR A 9 -18.26 5.68 -12.49
N ASN A 10 -19.02 6.39 -11.66
CA ASN A 10 -18.83 6.47 -10.22
C ASN A 10 -19.05 5.13 -9.49
N GLU A 11 -20.03 4.30 -9.89
CA GLU A 11 -20.23 2.99 -9.24
C GLU A 11 -19.18 1.95 -9.64
N GLU A 12 -18.84 1.88 -10.93
CA GLU A 12 -17.82 0.95 -11.42
C GLU A 12 -16.44 1.30 -10.85
N ASP A 13 -16.09 2.58 -10.79
CA ASP A 13 -14.84 3.07 -10.19
C ASP A 13 -14.77 2.76 -8.69
N ARG A 14 -15.87 3.00 -7.95
CA ARG A 14 -15.94 2.66 -6.51
C ARG A 14 -15.78 1.17 -6.27
N TYR A 15 -16.44 0.34 -7.08
CA TYR A 15 -16.31 -1.10 -6.99
C TYR A 15 -14.88 -1.57 -7.30
N TYR A 16 -14.25 -1.03 -8.34
CA TYR A 16 -12.87 -1.33 -8.69
C TYR A 16 -11.89 -0.96 -7.56
N LEU A 17 -12.03 0.23 -6.98
CA LEU A 17 -11.21 0.68 -5.85
C LEU A 17 -11.39 -0.21 -4.62
N ALA A 18 -12.64 -0.58 -4.29
CA ALA A 18 -12.94 -1.48 -3.19
C ALA A 18 -12.31 -2.87 -3.41
N LYS A 19 -12.45 -3.43 -4.62
CA LYS A 19 -11.84 -4.71 -5.00
C LYS A 19 -10.32 -4.68 -4.87
N LYS A 20 -9.67 -3.64 -5.39
CA LYS A 20 -8.22 -3.44 -5.29
C LYS A 20 -7.75 -3.36 -3.84
N LYS A 21 -8.51 -2.69 -2.97
CA LYS A 21 -8.22 -2.62 -1.53
C LYS A 21 -8.29 -4.00 -0.89
N VAL A 22 -9.29 -4.80 -1.21
CA VAL A 22 -9.41 -6.19 -0.73
C VAL A 22 -8.25 -7.07 -1.21
N GLU A 23 -7.86 -6.95 -2.49
CA GLU A 23 -6.72 -7.68 -3.04
C GLU A 23 -5.40 -7.31 -2.33
N ASN A 24 -5.17 -6.03 -2.06
CA ASN A 24 -4.01 -5.55 -1.30
C ASN A 24 -4.00 -6.10 0.13
N ILE A 25 -5.15 -6.11 0.81
CA ILE A 25 -5.28 -6.68 2.16
C ILE A 25 -4.97 -8.18 2.14
N LYS A 26 -5.53 -8.94 1.18
CA LYS A 26 -5.22 -10.37 1.02
C LYS A 26 -3.74 -10.61 0.76
N GLY A 27 -3.12 -9.82 -0.11
CA GLY A 27 -1.69 -9.90 -0.40
C GLY A 27 -0.82 -9.60 0.82
N PHE A 28 -1.23 -8.63 1.65
CA PHE A 28 -0.57 -8.35 2.92
C PHE A 28 -0.63 -9.53 3.89
N TYR A 29 -1.81 -10.13 4.10
CA TYR A 29 -1.94 -11.30 4.97
C TYR A 29 -1.11 -12.49 4.48
N GLY A 30 -1.04 -12.71 3.17
CA GLY A 30 -0.16 -13.75 2.61
C GLY A 30 1.31 -13.52 2.96
N ASN A 31 1.81 -12.30 2.78
CA ASN A 31 3.18 -11.94 3.16
C ASN A 31 3.41 -12.06 4.68
N LEU A 32 2.45 -11.59 5.49
CA LEU A 32 2.55 -11.66 6.95
C LEU A 32 2.59 -13.10 7.48
N ILE A 33 1.75 -13.99 6.95
CA ILE A 33 1.75 -15.41 7.33
C ILE A 33 3.08 -16.07 6.94
N SER A 34 3.57 -15.81 5.72
CA SER A 34 4.87 -16.29 5.26
C SER A 34 6.01 -15.80 6.17
N TYR A 35 6.01 -14.51 6.50
CA TYR A 35 6.97 -13.90 7.41
C TYR A 35 6.97 -14.59 8.78
N ILE A 36 5.80 -14.79 9.40
CA ILE A 36 5.71 -15.45 10.70
C ILE A 36 6.19 -16.91 10.61
N GLY A 37 5.70 -17.68 9.63
CA GLY A 37 6.04 -19.09 9.48
C GLY A 37 7.53 -19.32 9.23
N VAL A 38 8.13 -18.56 8.32
CA VAL A 38 9.56 -18.67 8.02
C VAL A 38 10.41 -18.21 9.21
N ASN A 39 10.06 -17.10 9.88
CA ASN A 39 10.86 -16.66 11.03
C ASN A 39 10.79 -17.62 12.21
N ILE A 40 9.64 -18.23 12.48
CA ILE A 40 9.53 -19.31 13.49
C ILE A 40 10.51 -20.44 13.12
N PHE A 41 10.51 -20.89 11.87
CA PHE A 41 11.41 -21.94 11.40
C PHE A 41 12.90 -21.54 11.53
N LEU A 42 13.27 -20.31 11.17
CA LEU A 42 14.65 -19.82 11.30
C LEU A 42 15.09 -19.71 12.77
N ILE A 43 14.20 -19.28 13.67
CA ILE A 43 14.45 -19.25 15.12
C ILE A 43 14.75 -20.67 15.62
N PHE A 44 13.93 -21.66 15.24
CA PHE A 44 14.17 -23.05 15.62
C PHE A 44 15.52 -23.56 15.11
N ILE A 45 15.85 -23.33 13.83
CA ILE A 45 17.15 -23.73 13.27
C ILE A 45 18.29 -23.09 14.04
N ASN A 46 18.22 -21.78 14.29
CA ASN A 46 19.32 -21.07 14.91
C ASN A 46 19.56 -21.53 16.35
N LEU A 47 18.50 -21.70 17.13
CA LEU A 47 18.61 -22.18 18.51
C LEU A 47 19.12 -23.62 18.58
N TYR A 48 18.81 -24.45 17.59
CA TYR A 48 19.28 -25.83 17.53
C TYR A 48 20.73 -25.96 17.04
N THR A 49 21.14 -25.15 16.04
CA THR A 49 22.45 -25.28 15.38
C THR A 49 23.53 -24.43 16.02
N THR A 50 23.22 -23.19 16.35
CA THR A 50 24.19 -22.18 16.81
C THR A 50 23.58 -21.30 17.91
N PRO A 51 23.22 -21.87 19.08
CA PRO A 51 22.55 -21.12 20.15
C PRO A 51 23.38 -19.95 20.69
N ASN A 52 24.71 -20.04 20.60
CA ASN A 52 25.63 -18.98 21.03
C ASN A 52 25.72 -17.80 20.03
N HIS A 53 25.14 -17.93 18.83
CA HIS A 53 25.14 -16.89 17.81
C HIS A 53 23.76 -16.75 17.17
N LEU A 54 22.97 -15.80 17.66
CA LEU A 54 21.59 -15.57 17.25
C LEU A 54 21.49 -14.77 15.93
N TRP A 55 21.82 -15.41 14.80
CA TRP A 55 21.73 -14.81 13.47
C TRP A 55 20.30 -14.60 12.98
N PHE A 56 19.28 -15.24 13.57
CA PHE A 56 17.88 -15.11 13.14
C PHE A 56 17.35 -13.66 13.26
N TYR A 57 17.98 -12.80 14.07
CA TYR A 57 17.59 -11.39 14.19
C TYR A 57 17.72 -10.62 12.87
N TRP A 58 18.71 -10.96 12.04
CA TRP A 58 18.93 -10.28 10.77
C TRP A 58 17.75 -10.42 9.80
N PRO A 59 17.30 -11.64 9.44
CA PRO A 59 16.13 -11.80 8.59
C PRO A 59 14.85 -11.27 9.28
N LEU A 60 14.71 -11.43 10.59
CA LEU A 60 13.55 -10.92 11.33
C LEU A 60 13.42 -9.40 11.20
N ILE A 61 14.49 -8.65 11.46
CA ILE A 61 14.47 -7.18 11.43
C ILE A 61 14.31 -6.67 9.99
N TRP A 62 15.18 -7.11 9.07
CA TRP A 62 15.19 -6.57 7.70
C TRP A 62 13.93 -6.91 6.92
N TRP A 63 13.45 -8.15 7.04
CA TRP A 63 12.20 -8.53 6.39
C TRP A 63 10.98 -7.96 7.12
N GLY A 64 11.06 -7.89 8.46
CA GLY A 64 10.01 -7.28 9.30
C GLY A 64 9.76 -5.83 8.94
N LEU A 65 10.80 -5.04 8.67
CA LEU A 65 10.64 -3.68 8.14
C LEU A 65 9.83 -3.66 6.84
N GLY A 66 10.12 -4.57 5.90
CA GLY A 66 9.35 -4.68 4.65
C GLY A 66 7.88 -5.00 4.87
N VAL A 67 7.57 -5.91 5.81
CA VAL A 67 6.20 -6.24 6.19
C VAL A 67 5.50 -5.03 6.82
N VAL A 68 6.18 -4.31 7.73
CA VAL A 68 5.65 -3.09 8.35
C VAL A 68 5.34 -2.03 7.28
N PHE A 69 6.27 -1.72 6.38
CA PHE A 69 6.03 -0.76 5.30
C PHE A 69 4.87 -1.17 4.38
N HIS A 70 4.76 -2.46 4.06
CA HIS A 70 3.65 -2.96 3.27
C HIS A 70 2.32 -2.80 4.00
N GLY A 71 2.26 -3.11 5.30
CA GLY A 71 1.08 -2.91 6.14
C GLY A 71 0.67 -1.44 6.23
N LEU A 72 1.63 -0.55 6.48
CA LEU A 72 1.37 0.90 6.53
C LEU A 72 0.78 1.42 5.21
N LYS A 73 1.23 0.89 4.07
CA LYS A 73 0.67 1.20 2.74
C LYS A 73 -0.74 0.64 2.54
N VAL A 74 -0.97 -0.62 2.91
CA VAL A 74 -2.24 -1.34 2.68
C VAL A 74 -3.37 -0.79 3.56
N PHE A 75 -3.05 -0.43 4.79
CA PHE A 75 -4.01 0.14 5.75
C PHE A 75 -4.05 1.67 5.74
N GLU A 76 -3.36 2.31 4.80
CA GLU A 76 -3.37 3.78 4.64
C GLU A 76 -3.00 4.52 5.95
N VAL A 77 -2.15 3.91 6.78
CA VAL A 77 -1.81 4.41 8.14
C VAL A 77 -0.92 5.66 8.09
N PHE A 78 -0.27 5.95 6.96
CA PHE A 78 0.43 7.21 6.76
C PHE A 78 -0.55 8.31 6.28
N PRO A 79 -0.93 9.28 7.14
CA PRO A 79 -1.83 10.38 6.74
C PRO A 79 -1.19 11.35 5.73
N VAL A 80 0.14 11.30 5.53
CA VAL A 80 0.87 12.25 4.67
C VAL A 80 0.67 11.97 3.18
N LEU A 81 0.30 10.75 2.79
CA LEU A 81 0.04 10.35 1.39
C LEU A 81 -1.38 9.81 1.21
N GLY A 82 -2.32 10.26 2.06
CA GLY A 82 -3.72 9.91 1.95
C GLY A 82 -4.42 10.62 0.79
N LYS A 83 -5.67 10.23 0.53
CA LYS A 83 -6.53 10.82 -0.50
C LYS A 83 -6.57 12.35 -0.47
N ASP A 84 -6.58 12.94 0.72
CA ASP A 84 -6.57 14.40 0.91
C ASP A 84 -5.28 15.06 0.38
N TRP A 85 -4.12 14.40 0.55
CA TRP A 85 -2.87 14.89 -0.02
C TRP A 85 -2.87 14.76 -1.55
N GLU A 86 -3.38 13.64 -2.06
CA GLU A 86 -3.48 13.38 -3.50
C GLU A 86 -4.40 14.41 -4.18
N GLU A 87 -5.60 14.64 -3.64
CA GLU A 87 -6.54 15.65 -4.11
C GLU A 87 -5.94 17.07 -4.05
N ARG A 88 -5.27 17.42 -2.95
CA ARG A 88 -4.56 18.71 -2.84
C ARG A 88 -3.50 18.86 -3.92
N LYS A 89 -2.69 17.83 -4.17
CA LYS A 89 -1.59 17.91 -5.14
C LYS A 89 -2.11 17.97 -6.57
N ILE A 90 -3.16 17.22 -6.89
CA ILE A 90 -3.87 17.29 -8.18
C ILE A 90 -4.41 18.70 -8.41
N LYS A 91 -5.09 19.29 -7.41
CA LYS A 91 -5.61 20.66 -7.50
C LYS A 91 -4.51 21.68 -7.75
N GLU A 92 -3.40 21.58 -7.02
CA GLU A 92 -2.26 22.49 -7.16
C GLU A 92 -1.59 22.41 -8.55
N ILE A 93 -1.51 21.21 -9.14
CA ILE A 93 -0.99 21.02 -10.51
C ILE A 93 -1.95 21.62 -11.55
N MET A 94 -3.26 21.39 -11.41
CA MET A 94 -4.26 21.96 -12.31
C MET A 94 -4.30 23.49 -12.26
N GLU A 95 -4.16 24.09 -11.07
CA GLU A 95 -4.08 25.54 -10.91
C GLU A 95 -2.83 26.11 -11.59
N LYS A 96 -1.66 25.48 -11.41
CA LYS A 96 -0.42 25.87 -12.11
C LYS A 96 -0.53 25.78 -13.62
N GLU A 97 -1.20 24.76 -14.17
CA GLU A 97 -1.44 24.66 -15.61
C GLU A 97 -2.37 25.75 -16.14
N LYS A 98 -3.41 26.12 -15.38
CA LYS A 98 -4.32 27.23 -15.75
C LYS A 98 -3.60 28.57 -15.73
N GLU A 99 -2.81 28.83 -14.68
CA GLU A 99 -2.02 30.06 -14.56
C GLU A 99 -0.99 30.18 -15.68
N ASN A 100 -0.27 29.10 -16.01
CA ASN A 100 0.64 29.08 -17.15
C ASN A 100 -0.08 29.35 -18.47
N ARG A 101 -1.23 28.70 -18.75
CA ARG A 101 -1.99 28.97 -19.98
C ARG A 101 -2.41 30.43 -20.13
N ASN A 102 -2.88 31.06 -19.05
CA ASN A 102 -3.27 32.48 -19.06
C ASN A 102 -2.09 33.44 -19.24
N LYS A 103 -0.86 33.00 -18.99
CA LYS A 103 0.36 33.82 -19.14
C LYS A 103 0.90 33.85 -20.58
N TRP A 104 0.46 32.91 -21.41
CA TRP A 104 0.83 32.79 -22.83
C TRP A 104 -0.31 33.16 -23.79
N GLN A 105 -1.45 33.62 -23.25
CA GLN A 105 -2.54 34.27 -23.97
C GLN A 105 -2.47 35.79 -23.75
#